data_AF-A0A433RSE8-F1
#
_entry.id   AF-A0A433RSE8-F1
#
_cell.length_a   1.000
_cell.length_b   1.000
_cell.length_c   1.000
_cell.angle_alpha   90.00
_cell.angle_beta   90.00
_cell.angle_gamma   90.00
#
_symmetry.space_group_name_H-M   'P 1'
#
loop_
_entity.id
_entity.type
_entity.pdbx_description
1 polymer ?
#
loop_
_entity_poly.entity_id
_entity_poly.type
_entity_poly.pdbx_seq_one_letter_code
_entity_poly.pdbx_strand_id
1 'polypeptide(L)' 'MRLQEVQLDSSNNLLLDIMKLPPTCVIVISDGKAKLSELPAFAETNIVTHGGKVKRIRWNEGEEF' A
#
# COMPACT_ATOMS: atom_id res chain seq x y z
N MET A 1 3.44 -4.79 8.19
CA MET A 1 4.40 -3.89 7.49
C MET A 1 3.96 -2.43 7.55
N ARG A 2 4.85 -1.45 7.32
CA ARG A 2 4.48 -0.01 7.34
C ARG A 2 4.33 0.50 5.91
N LEU A 3 3.23 1.21 5.65
CA LEU A 3 3.05 1.94 4.40
C LEU A 3 4.10 3.03 4.27
N GLN A 4 4.86 3.00 3.18
CA GLN A 4 5.80 4.04 2.79
C GLN A 4 5.14 4.97 1.78
N GLU A 5 5.31 6.27 1.96
CA GLU A 5 4.81 7.25 0.99
C GLU A 5 5.65 7.18 -0.28
N VAL A 6 4.98 7.15 -1.43
CA VAL A 6 5.63 7.22 -2.73
C VAL A 6 5.50 8.64 -3.24
N GLN A 7 6.63 9.24 -3.58
CA GLN A 7 6.65 10.61 -4.10
C GLN A 7 6.08 10.65 -5.52
N LEU A 8 5.24 11.64 -5.75
CA LEU A 8 4.81 12.01 -7.10
C LEU A 8 5.85 12.97 -7.70
N ASP A 9 5.98 12.95 -9.02
CA ASP A 9 6.79 13.95 -9.71
C ASP A 9 6.12 15.35 -9.66
N SER A 10 6.80 16.37 -10.21
CA SER A 10 6.28 17.74 -10.28
C SER A 10 4.97 17.89 -11.08
N SER A 11 4.62 16.87 -11.88
CA SER A 11 3.42 16.82 -12.72
C SER A 11 2.32 15.95 -12.10
N ASN A 12 2.48 15.50 -10.85
CA ASN A 12 1.61 14.57 -10.13
C ASN A 12 1.54 13.16 -10.74
N ASN A 13 2.54 12.75 -11.52
CA ASN A 13 2.63 11.38 -12.01
C ASN A 13 3.25 10.47 -10.95
N LEU A 14 2.76 9.23 -10.92
CA LEU A 14 3.36 8.14 -10.17
C LEU A 14 4.18 7.28 -11.12
N LEU A 15 5.50 7.44 -11.10
CA LEU A 15 6.45 6.63 -11.87
C LEU A 15 7.04 5.54 -10.97
N LEU A 16 6.77 4.28 -11.32
CA LEU A 16 7.24 3.12 -10.58
C LEU A 16 8.04 2.20 -11.50
N ASP A 17 9.23 1.85 -11.06
CA ASP A 17 10.05 0.82 -11.69
C ASP A 17 9.69 -0.54 -11.07
N ILE A 18 8.90 -1.33 -11.77
CA ILE A 18 8.39 -2.63 -11.29
C ILE A 18 9.51 -3.60 -10.89
N MET A 19 10.70 -3.48 -11.49
CA MET A 19 11.85 -4.35 -11.17
C MET A 19 12.52 -3.97 -9.84
N LYS A 20 12.22 -2.77 -9.31
CA LYS A 20 12.71 -2.28 -8.02
C LYS A 20 11.67 -2.39 -6.90
N LEU A 21 10.45 -2.82 -7.21
CA LEU A 21 9.43 -3.06 -6.21
C LEU A 21 9.68 -4.38 -5.48
N PRO A 22 9.18 -4.54 -4.24
CA PRO A 22 9.15 -5.84 -3.62
C PRO A 22 8.40 -6.85 -4.50
N PRO A 23 8.81 -8.14 -4.53
CA PRO A 23 8.20 -9.16 -5.38
C PRO A 23 6.68 -9.26 -5.24
N THR A 24 6.17 -9.05 -4.02
CA THR A 24 4.75 -9.00 -3.69
C THR A 24 4.47 -7.75 -2.87
N CYS A 25 3.82 -6.77 -3.47
CA CYS A 25 3.47 -5.51 -2.80
C CYS A 25 2.08 -5.01 -3.18
N VAL A 26 1.58 -4.06 -2.40
CA VAL A 26 0.38 -3.30 -2.69
C VAL A 26 0.73 -1.81 -2.79
N ILE A 27 0.16 -1.16 -3.79
CA ILE A 27 0.18 0.30 -3.95
C ILE A 27 -1.24 0.79 -3.75
N VAL A 28 -1.42 1.76 -2.87
CA VAL A 28 -2.71 2.36 -2.56
C VAL A 28 -2.67 3.84 -2.89
N ILE A 29 -3.60 4.26 -3.74
CA ILE A 29 -3.76 5.65 -4.16
C ILE A 29 -5.07 6.17 -3.56
N SER A 30 -4.97 7.24 -2.77
CA SER A 30 -6.14 7.89 -2.18
C SER A 30 -5.84 9.35 -1.89
N ASP A 31 -6.75 10.25 -2.27
CA ASP A 31 -6.66 11.69 -2.00
C ASP A 31 -5.37 12.34 -2.51
N GLY A 32 -4.95 11.99 -3.74
CA GLY A 32 -3.73 12.50 -4.36
C GLY A 32 -2.43 12.00 -3.73
N LYS A 33 -2.50 11.00 -2.84
CA LYS A 33 -1.33 10.38 -2.21
C LYS A 33 -1.22 8.93 -2.63
N ALA A 34 0.01 8.48 -2.85
CA ALA A 34 0.33 7.09 -3.11
C ALA A 34 1.15 6.54 -1.94
N LYS A 35 0.81 5.32 -1.51
CA LYS A 35 1.59 4.59 -0.52
C LYS A 35 1.84 3.17 -0.99
N LEU A 36 3.02 2.65 -0.69
CA LEU A 36 3.44 1.29 -1.01
C LEU A 36 3.73 0.52 0.28
N SER A 37 3.39 -0.76 0.29
CA SER A 37 3.86 -1.72 1.31
C SER A 37 4.06 -3.07 0.66
N GLU A 38 5.08 -3.79 1.09
CA GLU A 38 5.18 -5.21 0.82
C GLU A 38 4.03 -5.96 1.53
N LEU A 39 3.60 -7.06 0.91
CA LEU A 39 2.58 -7.95 1.47
C LEU A 39 3.27 -9.04 2.30
N PRO A 40 2.84 -9.27 3.56
CA PRO A 40 3.33 -10.40 4.35
C PRO A 40 2.93 -11.74 3.72
N ALA A 41 3.74 -12.78 3.93
CA ALA A 41 3.53 -14.11 3.34
C ALA A 41 2.23 -14.79 3.83
N PHE A 42 1.88 -14.61 5.11
CA PHE A 42 0.69 -15.19 5.74
C PHE A 42 0.00 -14.10 6.57
N ALA A 43 -0.88 -13.33 5.92
CA ALA A 43 -1.71 -12.37 6.64
C ALA A 43 -2.94 -11.98 5.85
N GLU A 44 -3.92 -11.45 6.55
CA GLU A 44 -5.02 -10.73 5.95
C GLU A 44 -4.70 -9.23 5.86
N THR A 45 -4.86 -8.65 4.68
CA THR A 45 -4.69 -7.21 4.45
C THR A 45 -6.05 -6.54 4.30
N ASN A 46 -6.41 -5.69 5.26
CA ASN A 46 -7.71 -5.03 5.32
C ASN A 46 -7.61 -3.54 4.98
N ILE A 47 -8.16 -3.12 3.84
CA ILE A 47 -8.27 -1.71 3.45
C ILE A 47 -9.59 -1.15 3.98
N VAL A 48 -9.52 -0.21 4.93
CA VAL A 48 -10.71 0.41 5.52
C VAL A 48 -10.91 1.79 4.91
N THR A 49 -12.07 1.99 4.30
CA THR A 49 -12.47 3.27 3.69
C THR A 49 -13.44 4.04 4.59
N HIS A 50 -13.51 5.36 4.39
CA HIS A 50 -14.51 6.23 5.01
C HIS A 50 -14.72 7.47 4.13
N GLY A 51 -15.95 7.72 3.70
CA GLY A 51 -16.24 8.85 2.80
C GLY A 51 -15.53 8.76 1.44
N GLY A 52 -15.40 7.55 0.88
CA GLY A 52 -14.73 7.31 -0.41
C GLY A 52 -13.20 7.37 -0.38
N LYS A 53 -12.59 7.61 0.78
CA LYS A 53 -11.12 7.68 0.96
C LYS A 53 -10.60 6.52 1.78
N VAL A 54 -9.36 6.12 1.53
CA VAL A 54 -8.65 5.13 2.37
C VAL A 54 -8.29 5.81 3.69
N LYS A 55 -8.82 5.27 4.79
CA LYS A 55 -8.59 5.81 6.13
C LYS A 55 -7.45 5.08 6.85
N ARG A 56 -7.33 3.76 6.66
CA ARG A 56 -6.26 2.94 7.23
C ARG A 56 -6.14 1.61 6.50
N ILE A 57 -4.96 1.01 6.56
CA ILE A 57 -4.72 -0.38 6.18
C ILE A 57 -4.32 -1.14 7.45
N ARG A 58 -4.93 -2.30 7.68
CA ARG A 58 -4.62 -3.21 8.78
C ARG A 58 -3.96 -4.46 8.21
N TRP A 59 -2.92 -4.92 8.90
CA TRP A 59 -2.22 -6.16 8.61
C TRP A 59 -2.51 -7.11 9.77
N ASN A 60 -3.29 -8.15 9.52
CA ASN A 60 -3.59 -9.18 10.50
C ASN A 60 -2.75 -10.41 10.16
N GLU A 61 -1.52 -10.45 10.66
CA GLU A 61 -0.64 -11.61 10.63
C GLU A 61 -1.14 -12.59 11.70
N GLY A 62 -2.14 -13.40 11.35
CA GLY A 62 -2.61 -14.49 12.20
C GLY A 62 -1.71 -15.72 12.04
N GLU A 63 -1.58 -16.54 13.08
CA GLU A 63 -1.10 -17.92 12.94
C GLU A 63 -2.27 -18.80 12.49
N GLU A 64 -2.14 -19.49 11.34
CA GLU A 64 -2.94 -20.70 11.10
C GLU A 64 -2.45 -21.77 12.08
N PHE A 65 -3.31 -22.19 13.01
CA PHE A 65 -3.05 -23.30 13.92
C PHE A 65 -3.59 -24.60 13.32
#